data_AF-A0A0R0DBY4-F1
#
_entry.id   AF-A0A0R0DBY4-F1
#
_cell.length_a   1.000
_cell.length_b   1.000
_cell.length_c   1.000
_cell.angle_alpha   90.00
_cell.angle_beta   90.00
_cell.angle_gamma   90.00
#
_symmetry.space_group_name_H-M   'P 1'
#
loop_
_entity.id
_entity.type
_entity.pdbx_description
1 polymer ?
#
loop_
_entity_poly.entity_id
_entity_poly.type
_entity_poly.pdbx_seq_one_letter_code
_entity_poly.pdbx_strand_id
1 'polypeptide(L)'
;MSYGTHLALASLRLHGAGIDRVVLIGVEGPDDTLKLPLAADTVLADLALVAREQGFEDLTGMTRRVLAKLRQEPARGRSLMHRGREVTFGVYDAQLAIAAALGRRSTQQMLPLVLRDAEAGDYDLLASLVLAVREQLGEFRAMPLAMDVASGQSPHRRAMVEAQAKDSLFGDAMNFPFPMIGDGLGLVDLGEAFRAPLQSDVPALFVSGTLDGRTPPANAEALLPGFSDAAHLLVRGASHDDELWLGNPEMAAQIADFLVGRRVSDAELKVHPPAMAQGKLGLLMQTMGIGRGAVWVGLGTLATLLVVALAILRRWRHGARIRNDVSGTP
;
A
#
# COMPACT_ATOMS: atom_id res chain seq x y z
N MET A 1 8.64 6.11 -12.05
CA MET A 1 7.95 5.87 -10.77
C MET A 1 8.74 4.87 -9.94
N SER A 2 8.78 5.00 -8.61
CA SER A 2 9.46 4.03 -7.73
C SER A 2 10.94 3.84 -8.11
N TYR A 3 11.46 2.62 -8.16
CA TYR A 3 12.81 2.31 -8.67
C TYR A 3 13.12 2.95 -10.05
N GLY A 4 12.13 3.17 -10.91
CA GLY A 4 12.36 3.88 -12.17
C GLY A 4 12.84 5.33 -11.99
N THR A 5 12.57 5.96 -10.84
CA THR A 5 13.13 7.28 -10.48
C THR A 5 14.63 7.18 -10.16
N HIS A 6 15.06 6.10 -9.52
CA HIS A 6 16.48 5.82 -9.28
C HIS A 6 17.27 5.71 -10.59
N LEU A 7 16.73 5.00 -11.59
CA LEU A 7 17.29 4.94 -12.95
C LEU A 7 17.24 6.29 -13.67
N ALA A 8 16.18 7.07 -13.48
CA ALA A 8 16.07 8.40 -14.07
C ALA A 8 17.15 9.35 -13.51
N LEU A 9 17.39 9.31 -12.20
CA LEU A 9 18.43 10.11 -11.54
C LEU A 9 19.84 9.72 -12.03
N ALA A 10 20.10 8.42 -12.21
CA ALA A 10 21.33 7.95 -12.83
C ALA A 10 21.47 8.44 -14.29
N SER A 11 20.37 8.41 -15.05
CA SER A 11 20.33 8.95 -16.42
C SER A 11 20.61 10.44 -16.47
N LEU A 12 20.09 11.24 -15.53
CA LEU A 12 20.40 12.67 -15.44
C LEU A 12 21.89 12.91 -15.21
N ARG A 13 22.52 12.12 -14.34
CA ARG A 13 23.96 12.22 -14.07
C ARG A 13 24.81 11.92 -15.31
N LEU A 14 24.45 10.89 -16.07
CA LEU A 14 25.25 10.43 -17.21
C LEU A 14 24.93 11.14 -18.52
N HIS A 15 23.67 11.60 -18.68
CA HIS A 15 23.10 12.01 -19.95
C HIS A 15 22.21 13.26 -19.83
N GLY A 16 22.36 14.08 -18.79
CA GLY A 16 21.53 15.26 -18.54
C GLY A 16 21.43 16.22 -19.74
N ALA A 17 22.51 16.37 -20.53
CA ALA A 17 22.50 17.20 -21.73
C ALA A 17 21.52 16.75 -22.84
N GLY A 18 21.09 15.48 -22.81
CA GLY A 18 20.13 14.91 -23.76
C GLY A 18 18.70 14.78 -23.19
N ILE A 19 18.44 15.31 -22.00
CA ILE A 19 17.15 15.20 -21.33
C ILE A 19 16.56 16.60 -21.15
N ASP A 20 15.45 16.88 -21.84
CA ASP A 20 14.81 18.19 -21.78
C ASP A 20 14.09 18.45 -20.45
N ARG A 21 13.49 17.41 -19.86
CA ARG A 21 12.73 17.46 -18.60
C ARG A 21 12.43 16.07 -18.05
N VAL A 22 12.21 15.97 -16.74
CA VAL A 22 12.01 14.70 -16.04
C VAL A 22 10.87 14.78 -15.02
N VAL A 23 10.06 13.72 -14.93
CA VAL A 23 9.01 13.58 -13.91
C VAL A 23 9.34 12.40 -13.00
N LEU A 24 9.48 12.66 -11.70
CA LEU A 24 9.91 11.70 -10.69
C LEU A 24 8.75 11.44 -9.72
N ILE A 25 8.02 10.33 -9.93
CA ILE A 25 6.84 9.96 -9.15
C ILE A 25 7.20 8.88 -8.12
N GLY A 26 7.01 9.14 -6.83
CA GLY A 26 7.40 8.20 -5.77
C GLY A 26 8.91 7.98 -5.80
N VAL A 27 9.66 8.94 -5.23
CA VAL A 27 11.10 9.07 -5.45
C VAL A 27 11.92 8.09 -4.62
N GLU A 28 12.78 7.35 -5.30
CA GLU A 28 13.88 6.58 -4.75
C GLU A 28 15.18 7.22 -5.23
N GLY A 29 15.84 7.95 -4.33
CA GLY A 29 17.12 8.59 -4.57
C GLY A 29 18.29 7.60 -4.70
N PRO A 30 19.49 8.11 -5.06
CA PRO A 30 20.64 7.25 -5.33
C PRO A 30 21.10 6.41 -4.14
N ASP A 31 20.85 6.86 -2.90
CA ASP A 31 21.22 6.15 -1.68
C ASP A 31 19.99 5.63 -0.91
N ASP A 32 18.81 5.50 -1.57
CA ASP A 32 17.52 5.19 -0.93
C ASP A 32 17.09 3.71 -1.06
N THR A 33 17.98 2.84 -1.52
CA THR A 33 17.71 1.40 -1.67
C THR A 33 17.34 0.78 -0.33
N LEU A 34 18.10 1.10 0.74
CA LEU A 34 17.64 0.83 2.10
C LEU A 34 16.65 1.91 2.56
N LYS A 35 15.46 1.47 2.92
CA LYS A 35 14.39 2.28 3.48
C LYS A 35 14.72 2.61 4.94
N LEU A 36 14.49 3.86 5.34
CA LEU A 36 14.69 4.30 6.71
C LEU A 36 13.58 3.76 7.63
N PRO A 37 13.88 2.98 8.68
CA PRO A 37 12.86 2.36 9.54
C PRO A 37 11.80 3.32 10.08
N LEU A 38 12.19 4.51 10.53
CA LEU A 38 11.23 5.48 11.08
C LEU A 38 10.26 6.04 10.04
N ALA A 39 10.52 5.89 8.74
CA ALA A 39 9.56 6.27 7.71
C ALA A 39 8.28 5.43 7.78
N ALA A 40 8.37 4.14 8.14
CA ALA A 40 7.18 3.32 8.37
C ALA A 40 6.40 3.79 9.60
N ASP A 41 7.10 4.16 10.68
CA ASP A 41 6.47 4.71 11.88
C ASP A 41 5.75 6.03 11.58
N THR A 42 6.37 6.91 10.78
CA THR A 42 5.73 8.15 10.31
C THR A 42 4.47 7.87 9.49
N VAL A 43 4.54 6.96 8.51
CA VAL A 43 3.38 6.61 7.67
C VAL A 43 2.28 5.94 8.50
N LEU A 44 2.62 5.13 9.51
CA LEU A 44 1.64 4.59 10.45
C LEU A 44 0.94 5.71 11.24
N ALA A 45 1.70 6.71 11.71
CA ALA A 45 1.14 7.84 12.45
C ALA A 45 0.21 8.68 11.56
N ASP A 46 0.60 8.95 10.32
CA ASP A 46 -0.24 9.68 9.36
C ASP A 46 -1.50 8.89 8.99
N LEU A 47 -1.38 7.58 8.78
CA LEU A 47 -2.51 6.70 8.56
C LEU A 47 -3.45 6.67 9.78
N ALA A 48 -2.91 6.74 11.00
CA ALA A 48 -3.70 6.77 12.22
C ALA A 48 -4.62 8.00 12.29
N LEU A 49 -4.17 9.17 11.79
CA LEU A 49 -5.00 10.37 11.71
C LEU A 49 -6.20 10.14 10.78
N VAL A 50 -5.96 9.54 9.61
CA VAL A 50 -7.01 9.19 8.63
C VAL A 50 -7.96 8.13 9.16
N ALA A 51 -7.44 7.13 9.88
CA ALA A 51 -8.22 6.04 10.44
C ALA A 51 -9.11 6.52 11.61
N ARG A 52 -8.64 7.49 12.40
CA ARG A 52 -9.40 8.11 13.49
C ARG A 52 -10.68 8.77 12.99
N GLU A 53 -10.63 9.48 11.87
CA GLU A 53 -11.81 10.09 11.23
C GLU A 53 -12.86 9.04 10.80
N GLN A 54 -12.47 7.76 10.77
CA GLN A 54 -13.30 6.63 10.36
C GLN A 54 -13.57 5.65 11.53
N GLY A 55 -13.36 6.09 12.77
CA GLY A 55 -13.71 5.35 14.00
C GLY A 55 -12.62 4.44 14.57
N PHE A 56 -11.38 4.51 14.06
CA PHE A 56 -10.23 3.78 14.60
C PHE A 56 -9.34 4.72 15.42
N GLU A 57 -9.71 4.95 16.68
CA GLU A 57 -9.15 6.01 17.54
C GLU A 57 -7.65 5.89 17.85
N ASP A 58 -7.10 4.67 17.95
CA ASP A 58 -5.72 4.44 18.42
C ASP A 58 -4.96 3.40 17.57
N LEU A 59 -4.82 3.66 16.28
CA LEU A 59 -4.15 2.73 15.36
C LEU A 59 -2.69 2.42 15.75
N THR A 60 -1.96 3.44 16.19
CA THR A 60 -0.55 3.29 16.60
C THR A 60 -0.44 2.48 17.90
N GLY A 61 -1.31 2.74 18.89
CA GLY A 61 -1.34 1.97 20.13
C GLY A 61 -1.81 0.53 19.92
N MET A 62 -2.81 0.28 19.05
CA MET A 62 -3.22 -1.07 18.64
C MET A 62 -2.02 -1.84 18.05
N THR A 63 -1.27 -1.22 17.14
CA THR A 63 -0.05 -1.80 16.57
C THR A 63 0.95 -2.20 17.66
N ARG A 64 1.24 -1.28 18.58
CA ARG A 64 2.18 -1.53 19.69
C ARG A 64 1.72 -2.68 20.58
N ARG A 65 0.43 -2.75 20.92
CA ARG A 65 -0.13 -3.80 21.79
C ARG A 65 -0.15 -5.17 21.11
N VAL A 66 -0.52 -5.23 19.82
CA VAL A 66 -0.46 -6.48 19.04
C VAL A 66 0.96 -7.00 18.97
N LEU A 67 1.94 -6.15 18.62
CA LEU A 67 3.35 -6.55 18.56
C LEU A 67 3.88 -6.97 19.94
N ALA A 68 3.48 -6.29 21.02
CA ALA A 68 3.87 -6.66 22.38
C ALA A 68 3.34 -8.04 22.80
N LYS A 69 2.09 -8.39 22.45
CA LYS A 69 1.54 -9.73 22.68
C LYS A 69 2.34 -10.80 21.91
N LEU A 70 2.62 -10.54 20.63
CA LEU A 70 3.37 -11.47 19.77
C LEU A 70 4.85 -11.66 20.15
N ARG A 71 5.43 -10.75 20.96
CA ARG A 71 6.77 -10.94 21.56
C ARG A 71 6.77 -11.96 22.68
N GLN A 72 5.63 -12.15 23.35
CA GLN A 72 5.49 -13.08 24.46
C GLN A 72 5.15 -14.48 23.96
N GLU A 73 4.22 -14.57 23.00
CA GLU A 73 3.76 -15.84 22.47
C GLU A 73 3.42 -15.73 20.97
N PRO A 74 3.85 -16.69 20.12
CA PRO A 74 3.41 -16.76 18.74
C PRO A 74 1.89 -16.92 18.63
N ALA A 75 1.29 -16.33 17.60
CA ALA A 75 -0.13 -16.51 17.31
C ALA A 75 -0.35 -17.54 16.21
N ARG A 76 -1.56 -18.12 16.19
CA ARG A 76 -2.08 -18.93 15.09
C ARG A 76 -3.31 -18.24 14.53
N GLY A 77 -3.42 -18.21 13.21
CA GLY A 77 -4.62 -17.71 12.52
C GLY A 77 -4.89 -18.49 11.25
N ARG A 78 -6.12 -18.42 10.77
CA ARG A 78 -6.60 -19.04 9.55
C ARG A 78 -6.84 -17.98 8.48
N SER A 79 -6.08 -18.04 7.38
CA SER A 79 -6.19 -16.99 6.36
C SER A 79 -7.50 -17.06 5.58
N LEU A 80 -8.16 -15.90 5.49
CA LEU A 80 -9.36 -15.70 4.68
C LEU A 80 -9.05 -15.51 3.20
N MET A 81 -7.80 -15.21 2.85
CA MET A 81 -7.36 -14.91 1.47
C MET A 81 -6.56 -16.06 0.84
N HIS A 82 -6.10 -17.02 1.64
CA HIS A 82 -5.30 -18.17 1.18
C HIS A 82 -6.03 -19.49 1.42
N ARG A 83 -7.29 -19.58 0.97
CA ARG A 83 -8.14 -20.80 1.02
C ARG A 83 -8.24 -21.44 2.41
N GLY A 84 -8.25 -20.62 3.46
CA GLY A 84 -8.34 -21.13 4.83
C GLY A 84 -7.06 -21.79 5.34
N ARG A 85 -5.89 -21.54 4.71
CA ARG A 85 -4.59 -22.01 5.19
C ARG A 85 -4.31 -21.44 6.57
N GLU A 86 -3.96 -22.32 7.50
CA GLU A 86 -3.52 -21.93 8.83
C GLU A 86 -2.02 -21.61 8.84
N VAL A 87 -1.62 -20.67 9.68
CA VAL A 87 -0.22 -20.32 9.90
C VAL A 87 0.02 -19.97 11.36
N THR A 88 1.18 -20.39 11.87
CA THR A 88 1.75 -19.87 13.13
C THR A 88 2.82 -18.85 12.81
N PHE A 89 2.80 -17.73 13.51
CA PHE A 89 3.67 -16.59 13.23
C PHE A 89 4.02 -15.83 14.51
N GLY A 90 5.22 -15.26 14.53
CA GLY A 90 5.74 -14.48 15.66
C GLY A 90 5.67 -12.98 15.43
N VAL A 91 6.26 -12.20 16.35
CA VAL A 91 6.37 -10.74 16.22
C VAL A 91 7.03 -10.31 14.91
N TYR A 92 8.08 -10.99 14.47
CA TYR A 92 8.83 -10.58 13.28
C TYR A 92 8.00 -10.73 11.99
N ASP A 93 7.26 -11.84 11.85
CA ASP A 93 6.29 -12.00 10.75
C ASP A 93 5.26 -10.86 10.72
N ALA A 94 4.76 -10.47 11.90
CA ALA A 94 3.79 -9.38 12.00
C ALA A 94 4.42 -8.02 11.68
N GLN A 95 5.66 -7.76 12.09
CA GLN A 95 6.38 -6.54 11.71
C GLN A 95 6.56 -6.46 10.18
N LEU A 96 6.96 -7.55 9.53
CA LEU A 96 7.05 -7.64 8.07
C LEU A 96 5.69 -7.39 7.40
N ALA A 97 4.65 -8.07 7.87
CA ALA A 97 3.30 -7.96 7.32
C ALA A 97 2.72 -6.54 7.45
N ILE A 98 2.88 -5.91 8.62
CA ILE A 98 2.36 -4.57 8.88
C ILE A 98 3.16 -3.53 8.10
N ALA A 99 4.49 -3.61 8.10
CA ALA A 99 5.34 -2.69 7.34
C ALA A 99 5.05 -2.80 5.83
N ALA A 100 4.90 -4.00 5.29
CA ALA A 100 4.50 -4.21 3.89
C ALA A 100 3.11 -3.62 3.59
N ALA A 101 2.16 -3.74 4.53
CA ALA A 101 0.80 -3.22 4.38
C ALA A 101 0.74 -1.69 4.32
N LEU A 102 1.70 -0.97 4.92
CA LEU A 102 1.83 0.48 4.79
C LEU A 102 2.25 0.90 3.38
N GLY A 103 2.74 -0.02 2.55
CA GLY A 103 3.30 0.30 1.25
C GLY A 103 2.28 0.52 0.12
N ARG A 104 0.99 0.18 0.28
CA ARG A 104 -0.04 0.31 -0.78
C ARG A 104 -1.39 0.72 -0.21
N ARG A 105 -2.20 1.41 -1.02
CA ARG A 105 -3.53 1.87 -0.59
C ARG A 105 -4.42 0.71 -0.15
N SER A 106 -4.51 -0.34 -0.96
CA SER A 106 -5.40 -1.49 -0.70
C SER A 106 -5.12 -2.16 0.65
N THR A 107 -3.85 -2.32 1.02
CA THR A 107 -3.45 -2.90 2.31
C THR A 107 -3.56 -1.91 3.47
N GLN A 108 -3.32 -0.62 3.23
CA GLN A 108 -3.58 0.43 4.23
C GLN A 108 -5.07 0.48 4.63
N GLN A 109 -5.97 0.32 3.66
CA GLN A 109 -7.43 0.26 3.91
C GLN A 109 -7.82 -0.91 4.82
N MET A 110 -7.06 -2.00 4.80
CA MET A 110 -7.32 -3.19 5.61
C MET A 110 -6.72 -3.09 7.01
N LEU A 111 -5.60 -2.37 7.15
CA LEU A 111 -4.72 -2.46 8.31
C LEU A 111 -5.43 -2.12 9.64
N PRO A 112 -6.28 -1.09 9.76
CA PRO A 112 -6.98 -0.80 11.01
C PRO A 112 -7.89 -1.94 11.48
N LEU A 113 -8.59 -2.61 10.56
CA LEU A 113 -9.40 -3.78 10.87
C LEU A 113 -8.53 -4.96 11.32
N VAL A 114 -7.43 -5.22 10.59
CA VAL A 114 -6.47 -6.28 10.92
C VAL A 114 -5.96 -6.12 12.36
N LEU A 115 -5.57 -4.90 12.73
CA LEU A 115 -5.01 -4.60 14.05
C LEU A 115 -6.06 -4.65 15.16
N ARG A 116 -7.28 -4.17 14.91
CA ARG A 116 -8.39 -4.27 15.85
C ARG A 116 -8.75 -5.73 16.15
N ASP A 117 -8.88 -6.56 15.12
CA ASP A 117 -9.23 -7.98 15.28
C ASP A 117 -8.09 -8.72 16.01
N ALA A 118 -6.83 -8.47 15.63
CA ALA A 118 -5.66 -9.07 16.28
C ALA A 118 -5.53 -8.65 17.76
N GLU A 119 -5.85 -7.40 18.09
CA GLU A 119 -5.88 -6.94 19.48
C GLU A 119 -6.91 -7.70 20.32
N ALA A 120 -8.05 -8.05 19.73
CA ALA A 120 -9.10 -8.87 20.34
C ALA A 120 -8.78 -10.39 20.35
N GLY A 121 -7.64 -10.80 19.79
CA GLY A 121 -7.20 -12.20 19.73
C GLY A 121 -7.65 -12.97 18.47
N ASP A 122 -8.31 -12.29 17.52
CA ASP A 122 -8.65 -12.86 16.21
C ASP A 122 -7.55 -12.52 15.20
N TYR A 123 -6.69 -13.49 14.93
CA TYR A 123 -5.49 -13.30 14.10
C TYR A 123 -5.69 -13.65 12.62
N ASP A 124 -6.90 -13.93 12.15
CA ASP A 124 -7.15 -14.47 10.80
C ASP A 124 -6.78 -13.51 9.66
N LEU A 125 -7.04 -12.21 9.86
CA LEU A 125 -6.66 -11.19 8.90
C LEU A 125 -5.15 -10.94 8.90
N LEU A 126 -4.51 -10.92 10.07
CA LEU A 126 -3.07 -10.79 10.17
C LEU A 126 -2.36 -12.01 9.57
N ALA A 127 -2.87 -13.22 9.81
CA ALA A 127 -2.43 -14.45 9.15
C ALA A 127 -2.49 -14.34 7.62
N SER A 128 -3.51 -13.66 7.08
CA SER A 128 -3.62 -13.41 5.65
C SER A 128 -2.50 -12.52 5.12
N LEU A 129 -2.16 -11.43 5.82
CA LEU A 129 -1.05 -10.56 5.44
C LEU A 129 0.31 -11.29 5.59
N VAL A 130 0.50 -12.05 6.66
CA VAL A 130 1.72 -12.83 6.89
C VAL A 130 1.94 -13.84 5.76
N LEU A 131 0.90 -14.57 5.36
CA LEU A 131 1.01 -15.53 4.27
C LEU A 131 1.32 -14.85 2.93
N ALA A 132 0.72 -13.69 2.64
CA ALA A 132 1.02 -12.95 1.43
C ALA A 132 2.50 -12.53 1.38
N VAL A 133 3.07 -12.06 2.50
CA VAL A 133 4.50 -11.72 2.58
C VAL A 133 5.39 -12.96 2.44
N ARG A 134 5.07 -14.07 3.12
CA ARG A 134 5.86 -15.31 3.02
C ARG A 134 5.86 -15.89 1.60
N GLU A 135 4.74 -15.81 0.88
CA GLU A 135 4.67 -16.24 -0.52
C GLU A 135 5.54 -15.35 -1.41
N GLN A 136 5.48 -14.03 -1.24
CA GLN A 136 6.34 -13.11 -1.98
C GLN A 136 7.84 -13.37 -1.72
N LEU A 137 8.21 -13.66 -0.48
CA LEU A 137 9.59 -14.02 -0.10
C LEU A 137 10.03 -15.39 -0.63
N GLY A 138 9.09 -16.25 -1.05
CA GLY A 138 9.41 -17.51 -1.72
C GLY A 138 9.82 -17.36 -3.19
N GLU A 139 9.64 -16.17 -3.77
CA GLU A 139 9.83 -15.90 -5.19
C GLU A 139 10.93 -14.84 -5.44
N PHE A 140 12.20 -15.26 -5.38
CA PHE A 140 13.31 -14.36 -5.71
C PHE A 140 13.57 -14.29 -7.21
N ARG A 141 13.53 -13.06 -7.75
CA ARG A 141 13.86 -12.78 -9.14
C ARG A 141 15.31 -12.27 -9.19
N ALA A 142 16.12 -12.89 -10.04
CA ALA A 142 17.55 -12.56 -10.16
C ALA A 142 17.78 -11.09 -10.57
N MET A 143 16.95 -10.55 -11.47
CA MET A 143 17.15 -9.20 -12.00
C MET A 143 16.92 -8.10 -10.94
N PRO A 144 15.77 -8.05 -10.21
CA PRO A 144 15.60 -7.12 -9.09
C PRO A 144 16.69 -7.25 -8.01
N LEU A 145 17.09 -8.47 -7.64
CA LEU A 145 18.15 -8.66 -6.66
C LEU A 145 19.49 -8.08 -7.15
N ALA A 146 19.84 -8.30 -8.42
CA ALA A 146 21.04 -7.72 -9.02
C ALA A 146 20.98 -6.19 -9.08
N MET A 147 19.79 -5.63 -9.31
CA MET A 147 19.56 -4.19 -9.26
C MET A 147 19.74 -3.62 -7.85
N ASP A 148 19.15 -4.25 -6.83
CA ASP A 148 19.29 -3.81 -5.43
C ASP A 148 20.76 -3.86 -4.98
N VAL A 149 21.50 -4.91 -5.36
CA VAL A 149 22.94 -4.99 -5.07
C VAL A 149 23.74 -3.92 -5.82
N ALA A 150 23.42 -3.66 -7.09
CA ALA A 150 24.07 -2.62 -7.88
C ALA A 150 23.82 -1.22 -7.34
N SER A 151 22.57 -0.92 -6.97
CA SER A 151 22.21 0.32 -6.31
C SER A 151 22.90 0.45 -4.96
N GLY A 152 23.02 -0.66 -4.21
CA GLY A 152 23.78 -0.77 -2.99
C GLY A 152 23.32 0.22 -1.93
N GLN A 153 24.23 0.58 -1.02
CA GLN A 153 23.96 1.53 0.04
C GLN A 153 25.26 2.13 0.55
N SER A 154 25.25 3.38 0.99
CA SER A 154 26.41 4.01 1.62
C SER A 154 26.61 3.51 3.07
N PRO A 155 27.84 3.58 3.63
CA PRO A 155 28.06 3.32 5.05
C PRO A 155 27.20 4.23 5.96
N HIS A 156 26.97 5.47 5.54
CA HIS A 156 26.12 6.41 6.27
C HIS A 156 24.65 5.95 6.29
N ARG A 157 24.09 5.56 5.13
CA ARG A 157 22.73 5.02 5.06
C ARG A 157 22.58 3.77 5.92
N ARG A 158 23.56 2.87 5.92
CA ARG A 158 23.59 1.69 6.80
C ARG A 158 23.44 2.09 8.28
N ALA A 159 24.31 3.00 8.73
CA ALA A 159 24.35 3.42 10.11
C ALA A 159 23.04 4.11 10.54
N MET A 160 22.43 4.90 9.65
CA MET A 160 21.11 5.48 9.90
C MET A 160 20.03 4.42 10.06
N VAL A 161 19.99 3.42 9.18
CA VAL A 161 19.03 2.32 9.25
C VAL A 161 19.20 1.54 10.56
N GLU A 162 20.43 1.15 10.89
CA GLU A 162 20.74 0.43 12.14
C GLU A 162 20.36 1.24 13.39
N ALA A 163 20.58 2.56 13.38
CA ALA A 163 20.19 3.42 14.48
C ALA A 163 18.66 3.50 14.60
N GLN A 164 17.96 3.79 13.50
CA GLN A 164 16.51 3.95 13.48
C GLN A 164 15.75 2.65 13.77
N ALA A 165 16.30 1.50 13.38
CA ALA A 165 15.68 0.20 13.63
C ALA A 165 15.54 -0.11 15.14
N LYS A 166 16.36 0.51 16.00
CA LYS A 166 16.27 0.34 17.47
C LYS A 166 15.03 1.03 18.05
N ASP A 167 14.58 2.11 17.42
CA ASP A 167 13.47 2.93 17.88
C ASP A 167 12.16 2.64 17.13
N SER A 168 12.25 2.10 15.91
CA SER A 168 11.09 1.74 15.08
C SER A 168 10.26 0.60 15.68
N LEU A 169 8.93 0.72 15.58
CA LEU A 169 8.01 -0.37 15.91
C LEU A 169 8.25 -1.62 15.05
N PHE A 170 8.79 -1.45 13.85
CA PHE A 170 8.97 -2.50 12.86
C PHE A 170 10.40 -3.03 12.79
N GLY A 171 11.34 -2.45 13.54
CA GLY A 171 12.76 -2.74 13.36
C GLY A 171 13.18 -2.50 11.92
N ASP A 172 13.99 -3.40 11.36
CA ASP A 172 14.44 -3.32 9.97
C ASP A 172 13.55 -4.08 8.97
N ALA A 173 12.29 -4.35 9.33
CA ALA A 173 11.38 -5.19 8.56
C ALA A 173 11.14 -4.68 7.12
N MET A 174 11.23 -3.37 6.86
CA MET A 174 11.05 -2.83 5.51
C MET A 174 12.15 -3.24 4.53
N ASN A 175 13.35 -3.52 5.03
CA ASN A 175 14.49 -3.86 4.18
C ASN A 175 14.58 -5.37 3.94
N PHE A 176 14.07 -6.20 4.85
CA PHE A 176 14.10 -7.64 4.68
C PHE A 176 13.51 -8.10 3.32
N PRO A 177 14.23 -8.90 2.53
CA PRO A 177 15.46 -9.63 2.88
C PRO A 177 16.76 -8.96 2.40
N PHE A 178 16.71 -7.77 1.81
CA PHE A 178 17.90 -7.02 1.43
C PHE A 178 18.41 -6.20 2.64
N PRO A 179 19.73 -6.06 2.86
CA PRO A 179 20.86 -6.55 2.07
C PRO A 179 21.24 -8.02 2.32
N MET A 180 20.58 -8.72 3.24
CA MET A 180 21.00 -10.04 3.76
C MET A 180 21.17 -11.12 2.67
N ILE A 181 20.38 -11.06 1.61
CA ILE A 181 20.47 -12.01 0.49
C ILE A 181 21.39 -11.57 -0.65
N GLY A 182 21.94 -10.36 -0.60
CA GLY A 182 22.86 -9.83 -1.62
C GLY A 182 24.31 -10.22 -1.39
N ASP A 183 24.69 -10.41 -0.12
CA ASP A 183 26.07 -10.68 0.28
C ASP A 183 26.57 -12.03 -0.27
N GLY A 184 27.78 -12.05 -0.82
CA GLY A 184 28.44 -13.27 -1.30
C GLY A 184 27.99 -13.77 -2.68
N LEU A 185 27.06 -13.09 -3.36
CA LEU A 185 26.59 -13.49 -4.70
C LEU A 185 27.53 -13.09 -5.84
N GLY A 186 28.60 -12.34 -5.58
CA GLY A 186 29.53 -11.84 -6.61
C GLY A 186 28.90 -10.83 -7.58
N LEU A 187 27.77 -10.24 -7.21
CA LEU A 187 27.10 -9.17 -7.94
C LEU A 187 27.83 -7.84 -7.74
N VAL A 188 27.74 -6.96 -8.73
CA VAL A 188 28.46 -5.69 -8.74
C VAL A 188 27.71 -4.65 -7.91
N ASP A 189 28.40 -3.98 -6.99
CA ASP A 189 27.98 -2.71 -6.36
C ASP A 189 28.58 -1.54 -7.17
N LEU A 190 27.76 -0.57 -7.58
CA LEU A 190 28.20 0.59 -8.38
C LEU A 190 29.00 1.64 -7.59
N GLY A 191 29.07 1.50 -6.26
CA GLY A 191 29.93 2.28 -5.38
C GLY A 191 29.41 3.68 -5.03
N GLU A 192 30.19 4.41 -4.23
CA GLU A 192 29.79 5.72 -3.68
C GLU A 192 29.59 6.79 -4.75
N ALA A 193 30.34 6.74 -5.86
CA ALA A 193 30.18 7.68 -6.96
C ALA A 193 28.78 7.59 -7.61
N PHE A 194 28.20 6.39 -7.64
CA PHE A 194 26.83 6.18 -8.09
C PHE A 194 25.81 6.76 -7.09
N ARG A 195 26.09 6.66 -5.79
CA ARG A 195 25.21 7.14 -4.70
C ARG A 195 25.41 8.60 -4.31
N ALA A 196 26.40 9.28 -4.88
CA ALA A 196 26.72 10.67 -4.56
C ALA A 196 25.50 11.60 -4.73
N PRO A 197 25.45 12.76 -4.05
CA PRO A 197 24.42 13.78 -4.29
C PRO A 197 24.34 14.15 -5.78
N LEU A 198 23.13 14.37 -6.31
CA LEU A 198 22.92 14.80 -7.68
C LEU A 198 22.88 16.33 -7.76
N GLN A 199 23.48 16.88 -8.81
CA GLN A 199 23.31 18.27 -9.22
C GLN A 199 22.80 18.25 -10.66
N SER A 200 21.73 18.99 -10.96
CA SER A 200 21.09 18.98 -12.28
C SER A 200 20.40 20.30 -12.60
N ASP A 201 20.65 20.81 -13.81
CA ASP A 201 19.93 21.95 -14.38
C ASP A 201 18.75 21.52 -15.27
N VAL A 202 18.52 20.21 -15.43
CA VAL A 202 17.35 19.67 -16.12
C VAL A 202 16.10 20.00 -15.29
N PRO A 203 15.07 20.64 -15.86
CA PRO A 203 13.80 20.87 -15.19
C PRO A 203 13.21 19.56 -14.67
N ALA A 204 12.85 19.53 -13.38
CA ALA A 204 12.36 18.33 -12.72
C ALA A 204 11.03 18.57 -12.00
N LEU A 205 10.08 17.65 -12.20
CA LEU A 205 8.83 17.62 -11.44
C LEU A 205 8.83 16.42 -10.51
N PHE A 206 8.82 16.67 -9.20
CA PHE A 206 8.72 15.65 -8.17
C PHE A 206 7.25 15.45 -7.79
N VAL A 207 6.84 14.19 -7.60
CA VAL A 207 5.50 13.85 -7.14
C VAL A 207 5.60 12.86 -5.98
N SER A 208 4.97 13.19 -4.84
CA SER A 208 5.01 12.36 -3.64
C SER A 208 3.63 12.23 -3.01
N GLY A 209 3.33 11.06 -2.43
CA GLY A 209 2.12 10.83 -1.64
C GLY A 209 2.41 10.94 -0.15
N THR A 210 1.54 11.61 0.61
CA THR A 210 1.74 11.72 2.07
C THR A 210 1.58 10.38 2.81
N LEU A 211 0.97 9.37 2.19
CA LEU A 211 0.84 8.02 2.74
C LEU A 211 1.69 7.02 1.95
N ASP A 212 2.70 7.47 1.21
CA ASP A 212 3.61 6.59 0.48
C ASP A 212 4.61 5.91 1.45
N GLY A 213 4.31 4.67 1.83
CA GLY A 213 5.17 3.82 2.66
C GLY A 213 6.33 3.15 1.93
N ARG A 214 6.59 3.44 0.65
CA ARG A 214 7.68 2.86 -0.14
C ARG A 214 8.75 3.89 -0.50
N THR A 215 8.30 5.08 -0.88
CA THR A 215 9.10 6.23 -1.31
C THR A 215 8.53 7.49 -0.66
N PRO A 216 8.76 7.68 0.66
CA PRO A 216 8.15 8.77 1.42
C PRO A 216 8.55 10.15 0.85
N PRO A 217 7.76 11.21 1.08
CA PRO A 217 8.06 12.56 0.59
C PRO A 217 9.46 13.06 0.95
N ALA A 218 9.97 12.66 2.12
CA ALA A 218 11.33 12.97 2.58
C ALA A 218 12.43 12.59 1.57
N ASN A 219 12.22 11.56 0.74
CA ASN A 219 13.17 11.17 -0.30
C ASN A 219 13.25 12.25 -1.41
N ALA A 220 12.12 12.80 -1.83
CA ALA A 220 12.08 13.89 -2.79
C ALA A 220 12.69 15.17 -2.18
N GLU A 221 12.30 15.50 -0.95
CA GLU A 221 12.78 16.68 -0.21
C GLU A 221 14.31 16.68 -0.05
N ALA A 222 14.92 15.51 0.16
CA ALA A 222 16.38 15.38 0.26
C ALA A 222 17.11 15.65 -1.07
N LEU A 223 16.43 15.48 -2.22
CA LEU A 223 17.01 15.69 -3.54
C LEU A 223 16.75 17.08 -4.11
N LEU A 224 15.65 17.75 -3.73
CA LEU A 224 15.28 19.07 -4.25
C LEU A 224 16.44 20.10 -4.24
N PRO A 225 17.30 20.20 -3.20
CA PRO A 225 18.43 21.14 -3.21
C PRO A 225 19.48 20.90 -4.31
N GLY A 226 19.47 19.72 -4.94
CA GLY A 226 20.34 19.36 -6.06
C GLY A 226 19.82 19.80 -7.42
N PHE A 227 18.67 20.47 -7.49
CA PHE A 227 18.06 20.90 -8.75
C PHE A 227 17.93 22.42 -8.78
N SER A 228 18.40 23.05 -9.86
CA SER A 228 18.28 24.50 -10.05
C SER A 228 16.89 24.92 -10.59
N ASP A 229 16.20 23.99 -11.26
CA ASP A 229 14.81 24.14 -11.71
C ASP A 229 13.99 22.90 -11.33
N ALA A 230 13.28 22.97 -10.21
CA ALA A 230 12.40 21.90 -9.74
C ALA A 230 11.12 22.42 -9.12
N ALA A 231 10.08 21.60 -9.20
CA ALA A 231 8.83 21.77 -8.46
C ALA A 231 8.42 20.45 -7.80
N HIS A 232 7.72 20.54 -6.67
CA HIS A 232 7.23 19.39 -5.91
C HIS A 232 5.71 19.41 -5.76
N LEU A 233 5.06 18.37 -6.27
CA LEU A 233 3.64 18.11 -6.10
C LEU A 233 3.43 17.10 -4.97
N LEU A 234 2.90 17.59 -3.85
CA LEU A 234 2.57 16.75 -2.70
C LEU A 234 1.10 16.35 -2.74
N VAL A 235 0.82 15.05 -2.82
CA VAL A 235 -0.54 14.51 -2.89
C VAL A 235 -0.98 13.99 -1.54
N ARG A 236 -1.83 14.76 -0.85
CA ARG A 236 -2.41 14.38 0.44
C ARG A 236 -3.33 13.17 0.30
N GLY A 237 -3.07 12.15 1.10
CA GLY A 237 -3.85 10.91 1.17
C GLY A 237 -3.52 9.88 0.09
N ALA A 238 -2.54 10.16 -0.78
CA ALA A 238 -2.07 9.18 -1.77
C ALA A 238 -1.02 8.24 -1.15
N SER A 239 -1.16 6.97 -1.48
CA SER A 239 -0.19 5.91 -1.16
C SER A 239 0.73 5.65 -2.37
N HIS A 240 1.57 4.62 -2.32
CA HIS A 240 2.39 4.21 -3.48
C HIS A 240 1.58 3.43 -4.53
N ASP A 241 0.65 4.11 -5.19
CA ASP A 241 -0.37 3.50 -6.06
C ASP A 241 -0.81 4.47 -7.16
N ASP A 242 -1.84 4.11 -7.94
CA ASP A 242 -2.33 4.87 -9.10
C ASP A 242 -2.67 6.35 -8.78
N GLU A 243 -2.97 6.69 -7.53
CA GLU A 243 -3.21 8.07 -7.08
C GLU A 243 -2.04 9.03 -7.31
N LEU A 244 -0.81 8.52 -7.43
CA LEU A 244 0.36 9.34 -7.75
C LEU A 244 0.49 9.66 -9.25
N TRP A 245 -0.38 9.11 -10.09
CA TRP A 245 -0.36 9.34 -11.53
C TRP A 245 -1.75 9.61 -12.12
N LEU A 246 -2.60 8.58 -12.22
CA LEU A 246 -3.91 8.66 -12.90
C LEU A 246 -5.08 8.91 -11.95
N GLY A 247 -4.90 8.73 -10.64
CA GLY A 247 -5.99 8.88 -9.67
C GLY A 247 -6.42 10.32 -9.40
N ASN A 248 -5.79 11.32 -10.02
CA ASN A 248 -6.19 12.72 -9.93
C ASN A 248 -6.06 13.44 -11.29
N PRO A 249 -7.16 13.89 -11.92
CA PRO A 249 -7.11 14.63 -13.18
C PRO A 249 -6.28 15.92 -13.13
N GLU A 250 -6.26 16.60 -11.99
CA GLU A 250 -5.44 17.80 -11.78
C GLU A 250 -3.95 17.46 -11.80
N MET A 251 -3.56 16.35 -11.18
CA MET A 251 -2.19 15.83 -11.24
C MET A 251 -1.78 15.53 -12.69
N ALA A 252 -2.63 14.79 -13.42
CA ALA A 252 -2.37 14.46 -14.81
C ALA A 252 -2.23 15.73 -15.69
N ALA A 253 -3.06 16.74 -15.44
CA ALA A 253 -2.97 18.03 -16.13
C ALA A 253 -1.66 18.77 -15.82
N GLN A 254 -1.24 18.83 -14.56
CA GLN A 254 0.02 19.47 -14.18
C GLN A 254 1.25 18.76 -14.76
N ILE A 255 1.25 17.42 -14.75
CA ILE A 255 2.31 16.62 -15.41
C ILE A 255 2.32 16.92 -16.91
N ALA A 256 1.17 16.97 -17.57
CA ALA A 256 1.09 17.28 -19.00
C ALA A 256 1.58 18.71 -19.30
N ASP A 257 1.19 19.70 -18.49
CA ASP A 257 1.64 21.09 -18.60
C ASP A 257 3.16 21.20 -18.46
N PHE A 258 3.73 20.53 -17.46
CA PHE A 258 5.19 20.46 -17.27
C PHE A 258 5.88 19.84 -18.49
N LEU A 259 5.37 18.73 -19.02
CA LEU A 259 5.95 18.03 -20.17
C LEU A 259 5.95 18.88 -21.45
N VAL A 260 4.96 19.75 -21.64
CA VAL A 260 4.93 20.70 -22.77
C VAL A 260 5.67 22.02 -22.50
N GLY A 261 6.39 22.11 -21.38
CA GLY A 261 7.24 23.24 -21.04
C GLY A 261 6.55 24.43 -20.41
N ARG A 262 5.33 24.25 -19.90
CA ARG A 262 4.69 25.24 -19.04
C ARG A 262 5.31 25.18 -17.64
N ARG A 263 5.37 26.34 -16.99
CA ARG A 263 5.86 26.43 -15.61
C ARG A 263 4.86 25.78 -14.67
N VAL A 264 5.34 24.81 -13.90
CA VAL A 264 4.64 24.26 -12.74
C VAL A 264 5.36 24.73 -11.48
N SER A 265 4.61 25.06 -10.44
CA SER A 265 5.15 25.49 -9.14
C SER A 265 4.82 24.43 -8.10
N ASP A 266 5.46 24.52 -6.94
CA ASP A 266 5.12 23.69 -5.79
C ASP A 266 3.63 23.79 -5.49
N ALA A 267 2.99 22.64 -5.34
CA ALA A 267 1.57 22.58 -5.08
C ALA A 267 1.23 21.38 -4.22
N GLU A 268 0.13 21.53 -3.51
CA GLU A 268 -0.47 20.46 -2.73
C GLU A 268 -1.79 20.07 -3.36
N LEU A 269 -1.89 18.79 -3.71
CA LEU A 269 -3.08 18.20 -4.29
C LEU A 269 -3.73 17.27 -3.27
N LYS A 270 -5.05 17.11 -3.36
CA LYS A 270 -5.81 16.26 -2.46
C LYS A 270 -6.48 15.15 -3.25
N VAL A 271 -6.32 13.91 -2.80
CA VAL A 271 -7.12 12.78 -3.25
C VAL A 271 -8.03 12.33 -2.11
N HIS A 272 -9.04 11.53 -2.44
CA HIS A 272 -9.86 10.90 -1.40
C HIS A 272 -8.97 10.01 -0.53
N PRO A 273 -8.98 10.15 0.81
CA PRO A 273 -8.20 9.29 1.69
C PRO A 273 -8.59 7.82 1.55
N PRO A 274 -7.74 6.87 1.96
CA PRO A 274 -8.12 5.46 2.00
C PRO A 274 -9.35 5.24 2.87
N ALA A 275 -10.41 4.66 2.28
CA ALA A 275 -11.58 4.22 3.03
C ALA A 275 -11.28 2.93 3.80
N MET A 276 -11.27 2.99 5.13
CA MET A 276 -10.91 1.86 5.99
C MET A 276 -11.99 0.78 6.00
N ALA A 277 -11.58 -0.47 5.90
CA ALA A 277 -12.45 -1.61 6.03
C ALA A 277 -13.06 -1.65 7.44
N GLN A 278 -14.38 -1.67 7.55
CA GLN A 278 -15.08 -1.64 8.84
C GLN A 278 -15.34 -3.04 9.41
N GLY A 279 -15.27 -4.08 8.57
CA GLY A 279 -15.45 -5.47 8.96
C GLY A 279 -15.16 -6.45 7.82
N LYS A 280 -15.02 -7.74 8.16
CA LYS A 280 -14.58 -8.83 7.25
C LYS A 280 -15.46 -8.98 6.01
N LEU A 281 -16.79 -8.80 6.12
CA LEU A 281 -17.71 -8.88 4.98
C LEU A 281 -17.49 -7.74 3.98
N GLY A 282 -17.34 -6.50 4.47
CA GLY A 282 -17.08 -5.34 3.61
C GLY A 282 -15.73 -5.45 2.92
N LEU A 283 -14.73 -5.97 3.65
CA LEU A 283 -13.42 -6.27 3.10
C LEU A 283 -13.49 -7.32 1.98
N LEU A 284 -14.19 -8.45 2.19
CA LEU A 284 -14.39 -9.48 1.17
C LEU A 284 -15.01 -8.88 -0.09
N MET A 285 -16.07 -8.08 0.06
CA MET A 285 -16.74 -7.41 -1.06
C MET A 285 -15.78 -6.47 -1.82
N GLN A 286 -14.97 -5.70 -1.10
CA GLN A 286 -13.97 -4.82 -1.69
C GLN A 286 -12.90 -5.61 -2.47
N THR A 287 -12.41 -6.73 -1.92
CA THR A 287 -11.44 -7.59 -2.61
C THR A 287 -12.01 -8.27 -3.86
N MET A 288 -13.32 -8.49 -3.91
CA MET A 288 -14.03 -9.05 -5.07
C MET A 288 -14.45 -7.98 -6.08
N GLY A 289 -14.16 -6.70 -5.85
CA GLY A 289 -14.60 -5.60 -6.72
C GLY A 289 -16.12 -5.37 -6.69
N ILE A 290 -16.83 -5.90 -5.70
CA ILE A 290 -18.29 -5.77 -5.56
C ILE A 290 -18.57 -4.51 -4.75
N GLY A 291 -18.94 -3.43 -5.44
CA GLY A 291 -19.34 -2.18 -4.77
C GLY A 291 -20.56 -2.37 -3.88
N ARG A 292 -20.65 -1.62 -2.76
CA ARG A 292 -21.77 -1.66 -1.81
C ARG A 292 -23.15 -1.52 -2.48
N GLY A 293 -23.25 -0.77 -3.59
CA GLY A 293 -24.49 -0.62 -4.36
C GLY A 293 -24.95 -1.91 -5.06
N ALA A 294 -24.03 -2.75 -5.54
CA ALA A 294 -24.37 -4.02 -6.20
C ALA A 294 -24.99 -5.03 -5.21
N VAL A 295 -24.60 -4.97 -3.93
CA VAL A 295 -25.15 -5.83 -2.86
C VAL A 295 -26.57 -5.45 -2.52
N TRP A 296 -26.86 -4.15 -2.39
CA TRP A 296 -28.23 -3.68 -2.16
C TRP A 296 -29.15 -3.95 -3.34
N VAL A 297 -28.65 -3.82 -4.57
CA VAL A 297 -29.38 -4.23 -5.78
C VAL A 297 -29.63 -5.74 -5.79
N GLY A 298 -28.63 -6.55 -5.43
CA GLY A 298 -28.75 -8.01 -5.34
C GLY A 298 -29.72 -8.49 -4.26
N LEU A 299 -29.66 -7.90 -3.06
CA LEU A 299 -30.60 -8.18 -1.96
C LEU A 299 -32.02 -7.70 -2.31
N GLY A 300 -32.14 -6.54 -2.95
CA GLY A 300 -33.41 -6.01 -3.45
C GLY A 300 -34.04 -6.95 -4.48
N THR A 301 -33.26 -7.43 -5.46
CA THR A 301 -33.74 -8.41 -6.45
C THR A 301 -34.13 -9.74 -5.82
N LEU A 302 -33.36 -10.25 -4.85
CA LEU A 302 -33.70 -11.49 -4.15
C LEU A 302 -35.01 -11.35 -3.36
N ALA A 303 -35.21 -10.22 -2.66
CA ALA A 303 -36.44 -9.92 -1.95
C ALA A 303 -37.64 -9.80 -2.91
N THR A 304 -37.47 -9.13 -4.05
CA THR A 304 -38.52 -9.04 -5.09
C THR A 304 -38.88 -10.40 -5.65
N LEU A 305 -37.89 -11.26 -5.96
CA LEU A 305 -38.11 -12.62 -6.44
C LEU A 305 -38.87 -13.47 -5.41
N LEU A 306 -38.56 -13.30 -4.11
CA LEU A 306 -39.25 -14.00 -3.03
C LEU A 306 -40.74 -13.57 -2.94
N VAL A 307 -41.02 -12.27 -3.07
CA VAL A 307 -42.38 -11.72 -3.07
C VAL A 307 -43.17 -12.22 -4.28
N VAL A 308 -42.56 -12.24 -5.47
CA VAL A 308 -43.19 -12.76 -6.69
C VAL A 308 -43.48 -14.25 -6.55
N ALA A 309 -42.55 -15.04 -6.02
CA ALA A 309 -42.75 -16.46 -5.78
C ALA A 309 -43.92 -16.72 -4.81
N LEU A 310 -44.01 -15.95 -3.71
CA LEU A 310 -45.12 -16.01 -2.75
C LEU A 310 -46.46 -15.62 -3.37
N ALA A 311 -46.48 -14.61 -4.26
CA ALA A 311 -47.68 -14.19 -4.97
C ALA A 311 -48.17 -15.25 -5.97
N ILE A 312 -47.25 -15.87 -6.71
CA ILE A 312 -47.56 -16.99 -7.61
C ILE A 312 -48.09 -18.19 -6.82
N LEU A 313 -47.47 -18.53 -5.69
CA LEU A 313 -47.94 -19.61 -4.82
C LEU A 313 -49.36 -19.33 -4.29
N ARG A 314 -49.64 -18.11 -3.85
CA ARG A 314 -50.99 -17.71 -3.40
C ARG A 314 -52.02 -17.81 -4.53
N ARG A 315 -51.68 -17.33 -5.73
CA ARG A 315 -52.56 -17.38 -6.90
C ARG A 315 -52.84 -18.82 -7.35
N TRP A 316 -51.83 -19.68 -7.28
CA TRP A 316 -51.98 -21.12 -7.56
C TRP A 316 -52.89 -21.80 -6.53
N ARG A 317 -52.72 -21.51 -5.23
CA ARG A 317 -53.61 -22.03 -4.16
C ARG A 317 -55.06 -21.53 -4.29
N HIS A 318 -55.28 -20.29 -4.73
CA HIS A 318 -56.63 -19.79 -5.01
C HIS A 318 -57.25 -20.44 -6.25
N GLY A 319 -56.49 -20.60 -7.34
CA GLY A 319 -56.95 -21.28 -8.56
C GLY A 319 -57.28 -22.76 -8.34
N ALA A 320 -56.55 -23.45 -7.46
CA ALA A 320 -56.82 -24.83 -7.06
C ALA A 320 -58.11 -24.95 -6.23
N ARG A 321 -58.42 -23.97 -5.37
CA ARG A 321 -59.70 -23.91 -4.64
C ARG A 321 -60.90 -23.70 -5.57
N ILE A 322 -60.79 -22.78 -6.53
CA ILE A 322 -61.85 -22.53 -7.52
C ILE A 322 -62.09 -23.75 -8.40
N ARG A 323 -61.04 -24.49 -8.79
CA ARG A 323 -61.17 -25.72 -9.57
C ARG A 323 -61.87 -26.86 -8.80
N ASN A 324 -61.67 -26.92 -7.49
CA ASN A 324 -62.36 -27.89 -6.63
C ASN A 324 -63.84 -27.49 -6.37
N ASP A 325 -64.17 -26.20 -6.34
CA ASP A 325 -65.56 -25.73 -6.19
C ASP A 325 -66.39 -25.90 -7.47
N VAL A 326 -65.77 -25.86 -8.66
CA VAL A 326 -66.48 -26.09 -9.95
C VAL A 326 -66.72 -27.59 -10.21
N SER A 327 -66.01 -28.49 -9.53
CA SER A 327 -66.20 -29.95 -9.65
C SER A 327 -67.21 -30.55 -8.66
N GLY A 328 -67.86 -29.74 -7.82
CA GLY A 328 -69.01 -30.17 -7.01
C GLY A 328 -70.21 -29.31 -7.35
N THR A 329 -71.14 -29.74 -8.21
CA THR A 329 -72.26 -30.64 -7.89
C THR A 329 -73.26 -30.59 -9.06
N PRO A 330 -74.25 -31.49 -9.15
CA PRO A 330 -74.42 -32.81 -8.55
C PRO A 330 -74.31 -33.96 -9.56
#